data_AF-A0A8T6H3E4-F1
#
_entry.id   AF-A0A8T6H3E4-F1
#
_cell.length_a   1.000
_cell.length_b   1.000
_cell.length_c   1.000
_cell.angle_alpha   90.00
_cell.angle_beta   90.00
_cell.angle_gamma   90.00
#
_symmetry.space_group_name_H-M   'P 1'
#
loop_
_entity.id
_entity.type
_entity.pdbx_description
1 polymer ?
#
loop_
_entity_poly.entity_id
_entity_poly.type
_entity_poly.pdbx_seq_one_letter_code
_entity_poly.pdbx_strand_id
1 'polypeptide(L)'
;MAQKGLAVFEIKNYMVIWRQLEEREFGGVSARIRGLVRCTGHGTADDEDYRLDVYFLSPDSKTPAPQVDVANRRGAIFMQISDIHAFVDILRNEKPIFGHLRGDYPQWTSVTTTNEPVGSGDEDHRDGV
;
A
#
# COMPACT_ATOMS: atom_id res chain seq x y z
N MET A 1 -18.46 9.12 -15.57
CA MET A 1 -19.12 8.67 -14.32
C MET A 1 -18.22 7.60 -13.71
N ALA A 2 -17.49 7.92 -12.64
CA ALA A 2 -16.57 6.98 -12.01
C ALA A 2 -17.35 5.82 -11.38
N GLN A 3 -16.86 4.61 -11.60
CA GLN A 3 -17.47 3.37 -11.15
C GLN A 3 -17.50 3.35 -9.61
N LYS A 4 -18.71 3.25 -9.05
CA LYS A 4 -19.01 3.30 -7.61
C LYS A 4 -18.17 2.29 -6.81
N GLY A 5 -17.24 2.79 -5.99
CA GLY A 5 -16.64 2.03 -4.89
C GLY A 5 -15.25 1.47 -5.12
N LEU A 6 -14.73 1.42 -6.35
CA LEU A 6 -13.38 0.94 -6.65
C LEU A 6 -12.60 1.99 -7.44
N ALA A 7 -11.37 2.24 -7.04
CA ALA A 7 -10.40 2.95 -7.86
C ALA A 7 -9.04 2.25 -7.81
N VAL A 8 -8.35 2.23 -8.95
CA VAL A 8 -7.04 1.60 -9.12
C VAL A 8 -6.09 2.64 -9.68
N PHE A 9 -4.87 2.68 -9.14
CA PHE A 9 -3.84 3.59 -9.60
C PHE A 9 -2.49 2.89 -9.64
N GLU A 10 -1.65 3.26 -10.61
CA GLU A 10 -0.27 2.79 -10.64
C GLU A 10 0.57 3.64 -9.67
N ILE A 11 1.28 2.99 -8.76
CA ILE A 11 2.16 3.66 -7.80
C ILE A 11 3.43 4.07 -8.54
N LYS A 12 3.66 5.39 -8.63
CA LYS A 12 4.83 5.97 -9.29
C LYS A 12 5.91 6.37 -8.30
N ASN A 13 5.51 6.77 -7.10
CA ASN A 13 6.40 7.25 -6.07
C ASN A 13 6.00 6.69 -4.70
N TYR A 14 7.00 6.50 -3.84
CA TYR A 14 6.75 6.24 -2.42
C TYR A 14 7.68 7.08 -1.54
N MET A 15 7.22 7.37 -0.32
CA MET A 15 7.98 8.09 0.69
C MET A 15 7.88 7.37 2.02
N VAL A 16 9.03 6.99 2.58
CA VAL A 16 9.11 6.40 3.92
C VAL A 16 9.28 7.51 4.94
N ILE A 17 8.40 7.56 5.94
CA ILE A 17 8.41 8.55 7.02
C ILE A 17 8.51 7.80 8.35
N TRP A 18 9.57 8.08 9.10
CA TRP A 18 9.76 7.53 10.44
C TRP A 18 9.16 8.45 11.51
N ARG A 19 8.61 7.84 12.56
CA ARG A 19 8.09 8.53 13.73
C ARG A 19 8.72 7.92 14.99
N GLN A 20 9.01 8.76 15.98
CA GLN A 20 9.44 8.28 17.31
C GLN A 20 8.34 7.39 17.92
N LEU A 21 7.14 7.97 18.01
CA LEU A 21 5.87 7.35 18.35
C LEU A 21 4.80 8.43 18.13
N GLU A 22 3.90 8.25 17.18
CA GLU A 22 2.76 9.15 16.97
C GLU A 22 1.49 8.40 17.39
N GLU A 23 0.75 8.95 18.36
CA GLU A 23 -0.57 8.42 18.71
C GLU A 23 -1.63 9.20 17.95
N ARG A 24 -2.48 8.48 17.21
CA ARG A 24 -3.51 9.08 16.38
C ARG A 24 -4.76 8.21 16.36
N GLU A 25 -5.92 8.87 16.41
CA GLU A 25 -7.21 8.19 16.34
C GLU A 25 -7.66 7.97 14.89
N PHE A 26 -8.15 6.76 14.61
CA PHE A 26 -8.81 6.39 13.36
C PHE A 26 -10.09 5.62 13.67
N GLY A 27 -11.25 6.20 13.35
CA GLY A 27 -12.54 5.55 13.56
C GLY A 27 -12.75 5.04 14.99
N GLY A 28 -12.38 5.82 16.01
CA GLY A 28 -12.47 5.44 17.42
C GLY A 28 -11.38 4.48 17.93
N VAL A 29 -10.43 4.08 17.09
CA VAL A 29 -9.27 3.25 17.48
C VAL A 29 -8.03 4.13 17.57
N SER A 30 -7.41 4.20 18.75
CA SER A 30 -6.11 4.84 18.93
C SER A 30 -5.00 3.92 18.40
N ALA A 31 -4.29 4.38 17.36
CA ALA A 31 -3.17 3.70 16.74
C ALA A 31 -1.85 4.36 17.14
N ARG A 32 -0.86 3.54 17.45
CA ARG A 32 0.50 3.95 17.85
C ARG A 32 1.44 3.73 16.66
N ILE A 33 1.69 4.79 15.91
CA ILE A 33 2.40 4.77 14.64
C ILE A 33 3.90 4.91 14.87
N ARG A 34 4.69 4.03 14.25
CA ARG A 34 6.17 4.06 14.23
C ARG A 34 6.72 4.49 12.87
N GLY A 35 5.95 4.29 11.81
CA GLY A 35 6.30 4.75 10.47
C GLY A 35 5.10 4.81 9.53
N LEU A 36 5.31 5.41 8.37
CA LEU A 36 4.35 5.50 7.29
C LEU A 36 5.10 5.34 5.97
N VAL A 37 4.58 4.51 5.07
CA VAL A 37 4.96 4.55 3.66
C VAL A 37 3.80 5.16 2.88
N ARG A 38 4.05 6.34 2.30
CA ARG A 38 3.07 7.03 1.45
C ARG A 38 3.33 6.65 0.00
N CYS A 39 2.38 5.99 -0.64
CA CYS A 39 2.39 5.66 -2.05
C CYS A 39 1.55 6.68 -2.83
N THR A 40 2.07 7.19 -3.94
CA THR A 40 1.35 8.11 -4.84
C THR A 40 1.55 7.74 -6.29
N GLY A 41 0.59 8.10 -7.13
CA GLY A 41 0.69 7.92 -8.58
C GLY A 41 -0.62 8.22 -9.28
N HIS A 42 -0.81 7.69 -10.48
CA HIS A 42 -1.88 8.10 -11.39
C HIS A 42 -2.94 7.02 -11.57
N GLY A 43 -4.20 7.43 -11.61
CA GLY A 43 -5.34 6.54 -11.80
C GLY A 43 -5.28 5.84 -13.15
N THR A 44 -5.54 4.53 -13.17
CA THR A 44 -5.52 3.75 -14.41
C THR A 44 -6.71 4.07 -15.33
N ALA A 45 -7.71 4.77 -14.81
CA ALA A 45 -8.94 5.11 -15.53
C ALA A 45 -9.10 6.62 -15.83
N ASP A 46 -8.40 7.50 -15.09
CA ASP A 46 -8.64 8.94 -15.14
C ASP A 46 -7.35 9.81 -15.09
N ASP A 47 -6.15 9.23 -15.04
CA ASP A 47 -4.84 9.93 -14.97
C ASP A 47 -4.70 10.94 -13.80
N GLU A 48 -5.67 10.95 -12.88
CA GLU A 48 -5.69 11.82 -11.70
C GLU A 48 -4.70 11.32 -10.64
N ASP A 49 -4.33 12.19 -9.70
CA ASP A 49 -3.46 11.81 -8.59
C ASP A 49 -4.19 11.02 -7.50
N TYR A 50 -3.60 9.90 -7.12
CA TYR A 50 -4.05 9.01 -6.05
C TYR A 50 -3.00 8.88 -4.95
N ARG A 51 -3.48 8.55 -3.75
CA ARG A 51 -2.62 8.33 -2.59
C ARG A 51 -3.11 7.19 -1.71
N LEU A 52 -2.18 6.32 -1.30
CA LEU A 52 -2.39 5.32 -0.26
C LEU A 52 -1.32 5.48 0.81
N ASP A 53 -1.74 5.72 2.05
CA ASP A 53 -0.87 5.77 3.22
C ASP A 53 -0.87 4.40 3.93
N VAL A 54 0.30 3.75 4.01
CA VAL A 54 0.48 2.50 4.75
C VAL A 54 1.12 2.81 6.10
N TYR A 55 0.30 2.84 7.15
CA TYR A 55 0.75 3.10 8.51
C TYR A 55 1.34 1.83 9.13
N PHE A 56 2.54 1.96 9.67
CA PHE A 56 3.25 0.89 10.37
C PHE A 56 3.19 1.13 11.88
N LEU A 57 2.53 0.23 12.58
CA LEU A 57 2.14 0.35 13.98
C LEU A 57 3.13 -0.33 14.93
N SER A 58 3.20 0.13 16.17
CA SER A 58 3.93 -0.57 17.23
C SER A 58 3.30 -1.94 17.52
N PRO A 59 4.07 -2.95 17.98
CA PRO A 59 3.57 -4.30 18.23
C PRO A 59 2.39 -4.40 19.21
N ASP A 60 2.29 -3.43 20.13
CA ASP A 60 1.25 -3.32 21.15
C ASP A 60 0.09 -2.39 20.73
N SER A 61 0.11 -1.85 19.51
CA SER A 61 -0.95 -0.99 18.99
C SER A 61 -2.19 -1.79 18.65
N LYS A 62 -3.36 -1.21 18.91
CA LYS A 62 -4.60 -1.64 18.23
C LYS A 62 -4.49 -1.32 16.75
N THR A 63 -5.11 -2.14 15.91
CA THR A 63 -5.10 -1.98 14.45
C THR A 63 -6.48 -1.47 14.00
N PRO A 64 -6.58 -0.24 13.47
CA PRO A 64 -7.84 0.26 12.90
C PRO A 64 -8.24 -0.50 11.64
N ALA A 65 -9.51 -0.41 11.27
CA ALA A 65 -9.95 -0.81 9.93
C ALA A 65 -9.36 0.13 8.87
N PRO A 66 -9.09 -0.33 7.64
CA PRO A 66 -8.70 0.54 6.54
C PRO A 66 -9.66 1.70 6.34
N GLN A 67 -9.11 2.87 6.00
CA GLN A 67 -9.89 4.09 5.73
C GLN A 67 -9.80 4.38 4.24
N VAL A 68 -10.93 4.42 3.54
CA VAL A 68 -10.95 4.63 2.09
C VAL A 68 -11.92 5.76 1.76
N ASP A 69 -11.41 6.74 1.04
CA ASP A 69 -12.17 7.85 0.49
C ASP A 69 -11.90 7.91 -1.02
N VAL A 70 -12.70 7.16 -1.76
CA VAL A 70 -12.61 7.07 -3.22
C VAL A 70 -12.88 8.42 -3.87
N ALA A 71 -13.78 9.23 -3.31
CA ALA A 71 -14.11 10.55 -3.85
C ALA A 71 -12.91 11.50 -3.81
N ASN A 72 -12.10 11.42 -2.74
CA ASN A 72 -10.85 12.16 -2.62
C ASN A 72 -9.60 11.38 -3.05
N ARG A 73 -9.77 10.18 -3.64
CA ARG A 73 -8.70 9.33 -4.19
C ARG A 73 -7.63 8.99 -3.15
N ARG A 74 -8.08 8.77 -1.91
CA ARG A 74 -7.22 8.54 -0.74
C ARG A 74 -7.58 7.24 -0.05
N GLY A 75 -6.55 6.51 0.37
CA GLY A 75 -6.67 5.36 1.25
C GLY A 75 -5.67 5.40 2.38
N ALA A 76 -5.97 4.67 3.45
CA ALA A 76 -5.04 4.29 4.49
C ALA A 76 -5.24 2.83 4.89
N ILE A 77 -4.14 2.09 4.97
CA ILE A 77 -4.08 0.74 5.54
C ILE A 77 -3.08 0.70 6.68
N PHE A 78 -3.18 -0.33 7.52
CA PHE A 78 -2.43 -0.45 8.76
C PHE A 78 -1.75 -1.81 8.82
N MET A 79 -0.46 -1.81 9.09
CA MET A 79 0.39 -3.01 9.16
C MET A 79 1.28 -2.95 10.40
N GLN A 80 1.87 -4.09 10.81
CA GLN A 80 2.82 -4.11 11.91
C GLN A 80 4.16 -3.56 11.45
N ILE A 81 4.89 -2.87 12.34
CA ILE A 81 6.20 -2.30 11.98
C ILE A 81 7.23 -3.33 11.51
N SER A 82 7.08 -4.59 11.90
CA SER A 82 7.89 -5.70 11.39
C SER A 82 7.83 -5.83 9.86
N ASP A 83 6.73 -5.42 9.26
CA ASP A 83 6.43 -5.69 7.85
C ASP A 83 6.95 -4.57 6.92
N ILE A 84 7.46 -3.47 7.48
CA ILE A 84 7.89 -2.30 6.70
C ILE A 84 9.02 -2.62 5.74
N HIS A 85 9.93 -3.50 6.14
CA HIS A 85 11.06 -3.88 5.31
C HIS A 85 10.61 -4.66 4.06
N ALA A 86 9.75 -5.67 4.24
CA ALA A 86 9.19 -6.43 3.14
C ALA A 86 8.36 -5.54 2.21
N PHE A 87 7.53 -4.66 2.77
CA PHE A 87 6.71 -3.74 1.98
C PHE A 87 7.56 -2.77 1.14
N VAL A 88 8.60 -2.17 1.73
CA VAL A 88 9.51 -1.27 1.01
C VAL A 88 10.34 -2.01 -0.03
N ASP A 89 10.71 -3.27 0.23
CA ASP A 89 11.46 -4.09 -0.73
C ASP A 89 10.64 -4.37 -2.00
N ILE A 90 9.37 -4.75 -1.84
CA ILE A 90 8.43 -4.88 -2.96
C ILE A 90 8.36 -3.56 -3.76
N LEU A 91 8.19 -2.42 -3.08
CA LEU A 91 8.13 -1.10 -3.74
C LEU A 91 9.42 -0.70 -4.50
N ARG A 92 10.57 -1.30 -4.16
CA ARG A 92 11.86 -1.01 -4.80
C ARG A 92 12.10 -1.87 -6.02
N ASN A 93 11.75 -3.16 -5.92
CA ASN A 93 12.16 -4.17 -6.87
C ASN A 93 11.09 -4.47 -7.90
N GLU A 94 9.81 -4.32 -7.53
CA GLU A 94 8.69 -4.65 -8.41
C GLU A 94 8.21 -3.45 -9.21
N LYS A 95 8.01 -3.64 -10.52
CA LYS A 95 7.39 -2.65 -11.41
C LYS A 95 6.65 -3.36 -12.56
N PRO A 96 5.39 -3.00 -12.85
CA PRO A 96 4.58 -1.98 -12.17
C PRO A 96 3.93 -2.48 -10.87
N ILE A 97 3.57 -1.55 -9.99
CA ILE A 97 2.84 -1.82 -8.75
C ILE A 97 1.56 -0.98 -8.74
N PHE A 98 0.46 -1.57 -8.28
CA PHE A 98 -0.86 -0.95 -8.24
C PHE A 98 -1.40 -0.83 -6.83
N GLY A 99 -2.04 0.30 -6.53
CA GLY A 99 -2.85 0.48 -5.33
C GLY A 99 -4.33 0.36 -5.66
N HIS A 100 -5.07 -0.37 -4.82
CA HIS A 100 -6.51 -0.62 -4.99
C HIS A 100 -7.29 0.01 -3.85
N LEU A 101 -8.04 1.08 -4.12
CA LEU A 101 -8.92 1.74 -3.17
C LEU A 101 -10.33 1.16 -3.28
N ARG A 102 -10.81 0.49 -2.22
CA ARG A 102 -12.11 -0.21 -2.19
C ARG A 102 -13.03 0.41 -1.15
N GLY A 103 -13.82 1.40 -1.54
CA GLY A 103 -14.82 2.03 -0.68
C GLY A 103 -16.03 1.13 -0.38
N ASP A 104 -16.31 0.16 -1.24
CA ASP A 104 -17.34 -0.87 -1.03
C ASP A 104 -16.96 -1.86 0.08
N TYR A 105 -15.70 -2.28 0.07
CA TYR A 105 -15.12 -3.22 1.03
C TYR A 105 -13.71 -2.74 1.43
N PRO A 106 -13.59 -1.80 2.38
CA PRO A 106 -12.30 -1.21 2.77
C PRO A 106 -11.23 -2.22 3.17
N GLN A 107 -11.64 -3.36 3.74
CA GLN A 107 -10.75 -4.46 4.10
C GLN A 107 -10.05 -5.13 2.90
N TRP A 108 -10.49 -4.85 1.67
CA TRP A 108 -9.88 -5.33 0.44
C TRP A 108 -8.96 -4.30 -0.24
N THR A 109 -8.75 -3.13 0.39
CA THR A 109 -7.72 -2.20 -0.07
C THR A 109 -6.34 -2.83 0.07
N SER A 110 -5.57 -2.78 -1.01
CA SER A 110 -4.36 -3.57 -1.16
C SER A 110 -3.37 -2.89 -2.12
N VAL A 111 -2.13 -3.40 -2.08
CA VAL A 111 -1.08 -3.11 -3.05
C VAL A 111 -0.73 -4.42 -3.75
N THR A 112 -0.62 -4.41 -5.06
CA THR A 112 -0.35 -5.61 -5.87
C THR A 112 0.72 -5.38 -6.91
N THR A 113 1.53 -6.41 -7.16
CA THR A 113 2.36 -6.52 -8.37
C THR A 113 1.51 -7.00 -9.56
N THR A 114 2.14 -7.23 -10.70
CA THR A 114 1.53 -7.96 -11.82
C THR A 114 1.58 -9.47 -11.60
N ASN A 115 0.81 -10.21 -12.40
CA ASN A 115 0.92 -11.67 -12.42
C ASN A 115 2.30 -12.08 -12.95
N GLU A 116 3.01 -12.90 -12.19
CA GLU A 116 4.23 -13.57 -12.66
C GLU A 116 3.92 -14.97 -13.20
N PRO A 117 4.68 -15.46 -14.19
CA PRO A 117 4.55 -16.85 -14.63
C PRO A 117 5.03 -17.80 -13.52
N VAL A 118 4.22 -18.83 -13.24
CA VAL A 118 4.54 -19.85 -12.24
C VAL A 118 5.76 -20.67 -12.69
N GLY A 119 6.78 -20.79 -11.84
CA GLY A 119 7.96 -21.64 -12.08
C GLY A 119 9.22 -20.92 -12.59
N SER A 120 9.19 -19.60 -12.74
CA SER A 120 10.30 -18.78 -13.28
C SER A 120 11.39 -18.43 -12.27
N GLY A 121 11.31 -18.96 -11.03
CA GLY A 121 12.11 -18.48 -9.90
C GLY A 121 13.59 -18.87 -9.92
N ASP A 122 14.01 -19.82 -10.76
CA ASP A 122 15.38 -20.34 -10.81
C ASP A 122 15.74 -20.82 -12.23
N GLU A 123 15.67 -19.96 -13.25
CA GLU A 123 16.27 -20.29 -14.55
C GLU A 123 17.81 -20.26 -14.45
N ASP A 124 18.35 -21.40 -14.02
CA ASP A 124 19.65 -22.02 -14.34
C ASP A 124 20.74 -21.00 -14.79
N HIS A 125 21.41 -20.36 -13.82
CA HIS A 125 22.73 -19.79 -14.04
C HIS A 125 23.74 -20.95 -14.19
N ARG A 126 23.68 -21.65 -15.32
CA ARG A 126 24.78 -22.51 -15.76
C ARG A 126 25.70 -21.66 -16.62
N ASP A 127 26.82 -21.32 -16.00
CA ASP A 127 27.99 -20.72 -16.61
C ASP A 127 28.25 -21.32 -17.99
N GLY A 128 28.38 -20.44 -18.98
CA GLY A 128 28.85 -20.79 -20.30
C GLY A 128 30.23 -21.43 -20.22
N VAL A 129 30.32 -22.65 -20.74
CA VAL A 129 31.57 -23.32 -21.15
C VAL A 129 32.11 -22.68 -22.42
#